data_AF-E4YK09-F1
#
_entry.id   AF-E4YK09-F1
#
_cell.length_a   1.000
_cell.length_b   1.000
_cell.length_c   1.000
_cell.angle_alpha   90.00
_cell.angle_beta   90.00
_cell.angle_gamma   90.00
#
_symmetry.space_group_name_H-M   'P 1'
#
loop_
_entity.id
_entity.type
_entity.pdbx_description
1 polymer ?
#
loop_
_entity_poly.entity_id
_entity_poly.type
_entity_poly.pdbx_seq_one_letter_code
_entity_poly.pdbx_strand_id
1 'polypeptide(L)'
;MYSILLILFTVLATVLSSSKVVELVKNEPFFEKFCDSETTGQITCEQIFSTTGVYIIFLSLGMFFFTLMLLTIGIKNSSQARASIHNGFWFWKLVVVTGIIVGMGYVMFYHFEDKKDAVDMFLEVWMWIGVATGSLFILWQMIVFVNFASQWSESWEQAATKASSTCWKVSWYSLIWLLSGLILAVTAFCFYLMGVIFVDTPSGATEAKLDISESIQEWQIDISNCEINKWFIIASGIACVFLLLISLLPCGSRAPRRNSTRGVLQSAL
;
A
#
# COMPACT_ATOMS: atom_id res chain seq x y z
N MET A 1 2.01 -18.53 6.28
CA MET A 1 3.16 -18.77 5.39
C MET A 1 3.17 -17.82 4.19
N TYR A 2 2.17 -17.80 3.31
CA TYR A 2 2.15 -16.84 2.19
C TYR A 2 2.22 -15.37 2.63
N SER A 3 1.53 -14.99 3.72
CA SER A 3 1.65 -13.63 4.28
C SER A 3 3.06 -13.32 4.77
N ILE A 4 3.74 -14.29 5.38
CA ILE A 4 5.13 -14.14 5.84
C ILE A 4 6.06 -13.97 4.65
N LEU A 5 5.83 -14.73 3.57
CA LEU A 5 6.56 -14.61 2.31
C LEU A 5 6.38 -13.21 1.71
N LEU A 6 5.14 -12.72 1.62
CA LEU A 6 4.86 -11.37 1.13
C LEU A 6 5.57 -10.31 1.98
N ILE A 7 5.48 -10.40 3.31
CA ILE A 7 6.18 -9.47 4.22
C ILE A 7 7.69 -9.51 4.00
N LEU A 8 8.28 -10.70 3.91
CA LEU A 8 9.72 -10.87 3.69
C LEU A 8 10.17 -10.17 2.40
N PHE A 9 9.49 -10.42 1.28
CA PHE A 9 9.87 -9.80 0.01
C PHE A 9 9.54 -8.31 -0.05
N THR A 10 8.49 -7.83 0.63
CA THR A 10 8.25 -6.40 0.79
C THR A 10 9.38 -5.73 1.55
N VAL A 11 9.89 -6.35 2.63
CA VAL A 11 11.06 -5.84 3.35
C VAL A 11 12.31 -5.84 2.46
N LEU A 12 12.50 -6.87 1.64
CA LEU A 12 13.61 -6.89 0.69
C LEU A 12 13.49 -5.76 -0.35
N ALA A 13 12.29 -5.52 -0.87
CA ALA A 13 12.04 -4.44 -1.83
C ALA A 13 12.27 -3.05 -1.20
N THR A 14 11.86 -2.82 0.05
CA THR A 14 12.11 -1.55 0.74
C THR A 14 13.58 -1.34 1.06
N VAL A 15 14.31 -2.42 1.41
CA VAL A 15 15.77 -2.37 1.59
C VAL A 15 16.46 -2.01 0.27
N LEU A 16 16.07 -2.63 -0.85
CA LEU A 16 16.61 -2.31 -2.18
C LEU A 16 16.32 -0.86 -2.62
N SER A 17 15.17 -0.33 -2.22
CA SER A 17 14.79 1.06 -2.47
C SER A 17 15.53 2.08 -1.59
N SER A 18 16.31 1.63 -0.59
CA SER A 18 17.03 2.52 0.32
C SER A 18 18.26 3.13 -0.36
N SER A 19 18.46 4.43 -0.18
CA SER A 19 19.65 5.15 -0.68
C SER A 19 20.97 4.53 -0.21
N LYS A 20 21.01 3.98 1.01
CA LYS A 20 22.20 3.32 1.56
C LYS A 20 22.60 2.07 0.76
N VAL A 21 21.63 1.28 0.32
CA VAL A 21 21.90 0.07 -0.48
C VAL A 21 22.36 0.46 -1.87
N VAL A 22 21.73 1.45 -2.47
CA VAL A 22 22.16 1.98 -3.76
C VAL A 22 23.61 2.46 -3.69
N GLU A 23 23.97 3.26 -2.69
CA GLU A 23 25.34 3.75 -2.48
C GLU A 23 26.39 2.63 -2.33
N LEU A 24 26.07 1.55 -1.61
CA LEU A 24 26.95 0.39 -1.48
C LEU A 24 27.18 -0.34 -2.81
N VAL A 25 26.18 -0.31 -3.68
CA VAL A 25 26.15 -1.05 -4.95
C VAL A 25 26.71 -0.23 -6.12
N LYS A 26 26.87 1.09 -5.97
CA LYS A 26 27.35 1.98 -7.05
C LYS A 26 28.68 1.55 -7.67
N ASN A 27 29.57 0.97 -6.88
CA ASN A 27 30.90 0.56 -7.31
C ASN A 27 30.92 -0.84 -7.93
N GLU A 28 29.79 -1.54 -7.98
CA GLU A 28 29.70 -2.86 -8.58
C GLU A 28 29.55 -2.75 -10.10
N PRO A 29 30.19 -3.66 -10.87
CA PRO A 29 30.24 -3.57 -12.33
C PRO A 29 28.87 -3.72 -13.00
N PHE A 30 27.86 -4.27 -12.30
CA PHE A 30 26.50 -4.34 -12.84
C PHE A 30 25.76 -2.99 -12.73
N PHE A 31 26.07 -2.20 -11.71
CA PHE A 31 25.48 -0.89 -11.52
C PHE A 31 26.07 0.09 -12.55
N GLU A 32 27.40 0.05 -12.71
CA GLU A 32 28.11 0.85 -13.72
C GLU A 32 27.54 0.58 -15.12
N LYS A 33 27.41 -0.69 -15.52
CA LYS A 33 26.79 -1.05 -16.81
C LYS A 33 25.35 -0.59 -16.97
N PHE A 34 24.54 -0.67 -15.91
CA PHE A 34 23.16 -0.20 -15.95
C PHE A 34 23.09 1.33 -16.13
N CYS A 35 24.06 2.06 -15.56
CA CYS A 35 24.11 3.52 -15.56
C CYS A 35 25.01 4.16 -16.63
N ASP A 36 25.84 3.38 -17.34
CA ASP A 36 26.84 3.85 -18.32
C ASP A 36 26.25 4.46 -19.60
N SER A 37 24.91 4.48 -19.73
CA SER A 37 24.27 5.16 -20.84
C SER A 37 24.30 6.68 -20.65
N GLU A 38 24.92 7.38 -21.60
CA GLU A 38 25.16 8.84 -21.70
C GLU A 38 23.98 9.80 -21.45
N THR A 39 22.78 9.32 -21.12
CA THR A 39 21.55 10.13 -21.12
C THR A 39 20.93 10.39 -19.75
N THR A 40 21.52 9.90 -18.66
CA THR A 40 20.93 10.07 -17.32
C THR A 40 22.00 10.50 -16.32
N GLY A 41 21.85 11.71 -15.75
CA GLY A 41 22.66 12.11 -14.60
C GLY A 41 22.59 11.05 -13.49
N GLN A 42 23.68 10.90 -12.72
CA GLN A 42 23.83 9.82 -11.73
C GLN A 42 22.64 9.72 -10.74
N ILE A 43 22.11 10.87 -10.31
CA ILE A 43 20.94 10.94 -9.39
C ILE A 43 19.70 10.30 -10.01
N THR A 44 19.49 10.47 -11.31
CA THR A 44 18.35 9.89 -12.02
C THR A 44 18.53 8.38 -12.23
N CYS A 45 19.75 7.92 -12.51
CA CYS A 45 20.01 6.48 -12.68
C CYS A 45 19.77 5.69 -11.38
N GLU A 46 20.19 6.22 -10.23
CA GLU A 46 19.98 5.60 -8.92
C GLU A 46 18.49 5.36 -8.60
N GLN A 47 17.65 6.34 -8.94
CA GLN A 47 16.20 6.25 -8.78
C GLN A 47 15.58 5.22 -9.72
N ILE A 48 16.03 5.17 -10.98
CA ILE A 48 15.57 4.20 -11.96
C ILE A 48 15.98 2.78 -11.55
N PHE A 49 17.22 2.58 -11.08
CA PHE A 49 17.73 1.29 -10.64
C PHE A 49 16.91 0.74 -9.46
N SER A 50 16.74 1.55 -8.41
CA SER A 50 15.96 1.18 -7.23
C SER A 50 14.50 0.87 -7.56
N THR A 51 13.87 1.71 -8.39
CA THR A 51 12.49 1.50 -8.86
C THR A 51 12.36 0.20 -9.67
N THR A 52 13.28 -0.04 -10.60
CA THR A 52 13.32 -1.26 -11.42
C THR A 52 13.45 -2.51 -10.55
N GLY A 53 14.29 -2.46 -9.52
CA GLY A 53 14.44 -3.53 -8.54
C GLY A 53 13.14 -3.88 -7.81
N VAL A 54 12.38 -2.86 -7.39
CA VAL A 54 11.06 -3.04 -6.76
C VAL A 54 10.08 -3.69 -7.73
N TYR A 55 10.05 -3.24 -9.00
CA TYR A 55 9.22 -3.86 -10.04
C TYR A 55 9.57 -5.34 -10.24
N ILE A 56 10.85 -5.69 -10.32
CA ILE A 56 11.29 -7.09 -10.49
C ILE A 56 10.76 -7.97 -9.36
N ILE A 57 10.90 -7.54 -8.11
CA ILE A 57 10.47 -8.32 -6.94
C ILE A 57 8.94 -8.52 -6.96
N PHE A 58 8.16 -7.44 -7.08
CA PHE A 58 6.70 -7.55 -6.99
C PHE A 58 6.07 -8.16 -8.23
N LEU A 59 6.63 -7.94 -9.41
CA LEU A 59 6.17 -8.60 -10.63
C LEU A 59 6.44 -10.10 -10.57
N SER A 60 7.61 -10.53 -10.09
CA SER A 60 7.93 -11.94 -9.88
C SER A 60 6.98 -12.62 -8.90
N LEU A 61 6.65 -11.94 -7.78
CA LEU A 61 5.63 -12.41 -6.85
C LEU A 61 4.26 -12.49 -7.51
N GLY A 62 3.88 -11.48 -8.29
CA GLY A 62 2.63 -11.46 -9.05
C GLY A 62 2.51 -12.68 -9.97
N MET A 63 3.56 -12.97 -10.76
CA MET A 63 3.63 -14.14 -11.63
C MET A 63 3.55 -15.46 -10.85
N PHE A 64 4.26 -15.55 -9.72
CA PHE A 64 4.22 -16.73 -8.86
C PHE A 64 2.83 -16.99 -8.29
N PHE A 65 2.19 -15.96 -7.70
CA PHE A 65 0.86 -16.08 -7.13
C PHE A 65 -0.21 -16.30 -8.19
N PHE A 66 -0.09 -15.67 -9.37
CA PHE A 66 -0.97 -15.90 -10.50
C PHE A 66 -0.88 -17.34 -11.01
N THR A 67 0.34 -17.90 -11.11
CA THR A 67 0.54 -19.30 -11.48
C THR A 67 -0.06 -20.24 -10.44
N LEU A 68 0.14 -19.97 -9.15
CA LEU A 68 -0.50 -20.73 -8.08
C LEU A 68 -2.03 -20.63 -8.10
N MET A 69 -2.57 -19.46 -8.44
CA MET A 69 -4.01 -19.28 -8.64
C MET A 69 -4.50 -20.23 -9.74
N LEU A 70 -3.87 -20.23 -10.92
CA LEU A 70 -4.24 -21.12 -12.03
C LEU A 70 -4.16 -22.61 -11.64
N LEU A 71 -3.10 -23.00 -10.92
CA LEU A 71 -2.92 -24.38 -10.45
C LEU A 71 -3.98 -24.83 -9.46
N THR A 72 -4.59 -23.89 -8.73
CA THR A 72 -5.57 -24.18 -7.68
C THR A 72 -7.03 -24.08 -8.12
N ILE A 73 -7.29 -23.70 -9.38
CA ILE A 73 -8.65 -23.64 -9.94
C ILE A 73 -9.32 -25.02 -9.88
N GLY A 74 -10.55 -25.03 -9.35
CA GLY A 74 -11.41 -26.22 -9.31
C GLY A 74 -11.00 -27.28 -8.28
N ILE A 75 -10.07 -26.97 -7.37
CA ILE A 75 -9.77 -27.84 -6.23
C ILE A 75 -10.95 -27.79 -5.26
N LYS A 76 -11.52 -28.96 -4.95
CA LYS A 76 -12.64 -29.10 -4.00
C LYS A 76 -12.21 -29.67 -2.65
N ASN A 77 -11.21 -30.54 -2.66
CA ASN A 77 -10.76 -31.29 -1.48
C ASN A 77 -9.24 -31.15 -1.28
N SER A 78 -8.81 -31.14 -0.01
CA SER A 78 -7.40 -31.02 0.38
C SER A 78 -6.55 -32.26 0.08
N SER A 79 -7.18 -33.40 -0.23
CA SER A 79 -6.49 -34.66 -0.58
C SER A 79 -5.95 -34.70 -2.01
N GLN A 80 -6.35 -33.76 -2.87
CA GLN A 80 -5.88 -33.71 -4.25
C GLN A 80 -4.39 -33.34 -4.31
N ALA A 81 -3.61 -33.93 -5.22
CA ALA A 81 -2.18 -33.67 -5.34
C ALA A 81 -1.86 -32.16 -5.52
N ARG A 82 -2.67 -31.44 -6.30
CA ARG A 82 -2.54 -29.98 -6.49
C ARG A 82 -2.79 -29.19 -5.20
N ALA A 83 -3.65 -29.67 -4.32
CA ALA A 83 -3.89 -29.07 -3.01
C ALA A 83 -2.70 -29.30 -2.06
N SER A 84 -2.03 -30.45 -2.15
CA SER A 84 -0.80 -30.72 -1.41
C SER A 84 0.33 -29.75 -1.82
N ILE A 85 0.45 -29.43 -3.12
CA ILE A 85 1.38 -28.40 -3.60
C ILE A 85 1.04 -27.04 -2.98
N HIS A 86 -0.24 -26.65 -2.94
CA HIS A 86 -0.64 -25.37 -2.34
C HIS A 86 -0.38 -25.31 -0.83
N ASN A 87 -0.59 -26.39 -0.09
CA ASN A 87 -0.47 -26.41 1.38
C ASN A 87 0.96 -26.70 1.88
N GLY A 88 1.81 -27.32 1.05
CA GLY A 88 3.16 -27.79 1.40
C GLY A 88 4.28 -27.19 0.56
N PHE A 89 5.40 -27.91 0.47
CA PHE A 89 6.55 -27.60 -0.42
C PHE A 89 7.11 -26.16 -0.31
N TRP A 90 7.15 -25.61 0.90
CA TRP A 90 7.56 -24.22 1.14
C TRP A 90 8.98 -23.88 0.67
N PHE A 91 9.95 -24.78 0.89
CA PHE A 91 11.32 -24.59 0.42
C PHE A 91 11.37 -24.44 -1.11
N TRP A 92 10.73 -25.35 -1.84
CA TRP A 92 10.70 -25.30 -3.30
C TRP A 92 9.97 -24.07 -3.84
N LYS A 93 8.92 -23.61 -3.17
CA LYS A 93 8.25 -22.35 -3.51
C LYS A 93 9.19 -21.16 -3.39
N LEU A 94 10.00 -21.09 -2.33
CA LEU A 94 11.01 -20.05 -2.18
C LEU A 94 12.05 -20.12 -3.30
N VAL A 95 12.55 -21.32 -3.62
CA VAL A 95 13.48 -21.52 -4.74
C VAL A 95 12.89 -21.04 -6.07
N VAL A 96 11.61 -21.36 -6.34
CA VAL A 96 10.92 -20.91 -7.56
C VAL A 96 10.80 -19.38 -7.59
N VAL A 97 10.34 -18.75 -6.50
CA VAL A 97 10.19 -17.28 -6.43
C VAL A 97 11.54 -16.59 -6.63
N THR A 98 12.58 -17.04 -5.91
CA THR A 98 13.94 -16.51 -6.06
C THR A 98 14.48 -16.73 -7.47
N GLY A 99 14.20 -17.88 -8.08
CA GLY A 99 14.57 -18.16 -9.47
C GLY A 99 13.91 -17.21 -10.47
N ILE A 100 12.62 -16.89 -10.29
CA ILE A 100 11.91 -15.90 -11.12
C ILE A 100 12.54 -14.51 -10.94
N ILE A 101 12.82 -14.09 -9.70
CA ILE A 101 13.46 -12.79 -9.41
C ILE A 101 14.83 -12.68 -10.07
N VAL A 102 15.69 -13.70 -9.91
CA VAL A 102 17.03 -13.71 -10.51
C VAL A 102 16.95 -13.74 -12.02
N GLY A 103 16.05 -14.55 -12.59
CA GLY A 103 15.84 -14.61 -14.04
C GLY A 103 15.35 -13.28 -14.62
N MET A 104 14.38 -12.64 -13.96
CA MET A 104 13.85 -11.34 -14.39
C MET A 104 14.89 -10.23 -14.21
N GLY A 105 15.67 -10.25 -13.13
CA GLY A 105 16.80 -9.33 -12.94
C GLY A 105 17.88 -9.50 -14.00
N TYR A 106 18.21 -10.74 -14.36
CA TYR A 106 19.17 -10.99 -15.45
C TYR A 106 18.67 -10.41 -16.78
N VAL A 107 17.40 -10.63 -17.11
CA VAL A 107 16.80 -10.10 -18.34
C VAL A 107 16.79 -8.57 -18.34
N MET A 108 16.33 -7.94 -17.25
CA MET A 108 16.17 -6.48 -17.17
C MET A 108 17.51 -5.73 -17.05
N PHE A 109 18.50 -6.27 -16.35
CA PHE A 109 19.77 -5.58 -16.11
C PHE A 109 20.87 -5.93 -17.11
N TYR A 110 20.89 -7.13 -17.69
CA TYR A 110 21.99 -7.58 -18.56
C TYR A 110 21.58 -7.85 -20.01
N HIS A 111 20.34 -8.27 -20.28
CA HIS A 111 19.97 -8.72 -21.64
C HIS A 111 19.34 -7.62 -22.51
N PHE A 112 18.68 -6.64 -21.88
CA PHE A 112 18.03 -5.54 -22.59
C PHE A 112 18.94 -4.31 -22.78
N GLU A 113 20.25 -4.42 -22.56
CA GLU A 113 21.24 -3.35 -22.71
C GLU A 113 21.16 -2.68 -24.11
N ASP A 114 20.96 -3.48 -25.18
CA ASP A 114 20.83 -2.98 -26.56
C ASP A 114 19.39 -2.58 -26.97
N LYS A 115 18.40 -2.75 -26.09
CA LYS A 115 16.96 -2.62 -26.40
C LYS A 115 16.21 -1.86 -25.31
N LYS A 116 16.72 -0.71 -24.91
CA LYS A 116 16.10 0.17 -23.89
C LYS A 116 14.64 0.51 -24.16
N ASP A 117 14.29 0.80 -25.41
CA ASP A 117 12.89 1.09 -25.79
C ASP A 117 11.92 -0.04 -25.38
N ALA A 118 12.39 -1.29 -25.37
CA ALA A 118 11.59 -2.42 -24.94
C ALA A 118 11.43 -2.51 -23.42
N VAL A 119 12.44 -2.08 -22.65
CA VAL A 119 12.38 -2.02 -21.18
C VAL A 119 11.45 -0.90 -20.74
N ASP A 120 11.56 0.27 -21.35
CA ASP A 120 10.72 1.42 -21.04
C ASP A 120 9.25 1.10 -21.35
N MET A 121 8.99 0.52 -22.53
CA MET A 121 7.66 0.03 -22.89
C MET A 121 7.14 -1.04 -21.92
N PHE A 122 8.00 -1.96 -21.49
CA PHE A 122 7.63 -2.99 -20.51
C PHE A 122 7.24 -2.35 -19.17
N LEU A 123 8.07 -1.47 -18.62
CA LEU A 123 7.81 -0.78 -17.36
C LEU A 123 6.55 0.08 -17.43
N GLU A 124 6.33 0.79 -18.54
CA GLU A 124 5.14 1.62 -18.74
C GLU A 124 3.86 0.78 -18.78
N VAL A 125 3.85 -0.33 -19.53
CA VAL A 125 2.69 -1.24 -19.58
C VAL A 125 2.37 -1.80 -18.20
N TRP A 126 3.40 -2.26 -17.47
CA TRP A 126 3.20 -2.81 -16.13
C TRP A 126 2.82 -1.77 -15.08
N MET A 127 3.24 -0.52 -15.25
CA MET A 127 2.77 0.60 -14.43
C MET A 127 1.25 0.75 -14.54
N TRP A 128 0.69 0.77 -15.77
CA TRP A 128 -0.75 0.88 -15.98
C TRP A 128 -1.52 -0.33 -15.45
N ILE A 129 -1.00 -1.55 -15.66
CA ILE A 129 -1.57 -2.76 -15.05
C ILE A 129 -1.53 -2.65 -13.52
N GLY A 130 -0.44 -2.14 -12.96
CA GLY A 130 -0.27 -1.90 -11.52
C GLY A 130 -1.28 -0.92 -10.96
N VAL A 131 -1.54 0.20 -11.65
CA VAL A 131 -2.57 1.18 -11.27
C VAL A 131 -3.95 0.54 -11.28
N ALA A 132 -4.31 -0.20 -12.33
CA ALA A 132 -5.60 -0.86 -12.43
C ALA A 132 -5.81 -1.93 -11.34
N THR A 133 -4.84 -2.84 -11.19
CA THR A 133 -4.92 -3.94 -10.21
C THR A 133 -4.78 -3.46 -8.76
N GLY A 134 -3.96 -2.44 -8.52
CA GLY A 134 -3.82 -1.78 -7.22
C GLY A 134 -5.11 -1.08 -6.79
N SER A 135 -5.79 -0.43 -7.72
CA SER A 135 -7.10 0.18 -7.46
C SER A 135 -8.16 -0.86 -7.08
N LEU A 136 -8.22 -1.98 -7.81
CA LEU A 136 -9.08 -3.12 -7.46
C LEU A 136 -8.73 -3.70 -6.09
N PHE A 137 -7.43 -3.81 -5.78
CA PHE A 137 -6.98 -4.26 -4.48
C PHE A 137 -7.47 -3.31 -3.39
N ILE A 138 -7.31 -1.99 -3.52
CA ILE A 138 -7.82 -0.97 -2.57
C ILE A 138 -9.32 -1.16 -2.29
N LEU A 139 -10.14 -1.34 -3.34
CA LEU A 139 -11.57 -1.58 -3.17
C LEU A 139 -11.84 -2.87 -2.37
N TRP A 140 -11.10 -3.94 -2.65
CA TRP A 140 -11.21 -5.19 -1.92
C TRP A 140 -10.84 -5.04 -0.43
N GLN A 141 -9.71 -4.38 -0.12
CA GLN A 141 -9.30 -4.16 1.27
C GLN A 141 -10.30 -3.28 2.01
N MET A 142 -10.92 -2.29 1.36
CA MET A 142 -11.98 -1.48 1.97
C MET A 142 -13.18 -2.35 2.40
N ILE A 143 -13.62 -3.30 1.56
CA ILE A 143 -14.71 -4.23 1.92
C ILE A 143 -14.32 -5.09 3.14
N VAL A 144 -13.11 -5.65 3.13
CA VAL A 144 -12.60 -6.47 4.24
C VAL A 144 -12.49 -5.64 5.51
N PHE A 145 -11.99 -4.42 5.42
CA PHE A 145 -11.79 -3.51 6.55
C PHE A 145 -13.12 -3.07 7.18
N VAL A 146 -14.13 -2.72 6.38
CA VAL A 146 -15.48 -2.39 6.89
C VAL A 146 -16.12 -3.59 7.60
N ASN A 147 -15.96 -4.80 7.05
CA ASN A 147 -16.46 -6.03 7.69
C ASN A 147 -15.73 -6.32 9.00
N PHE A 148 -14.41 -6.13 9.04
CA PHE A 148 -13.61 -6.24 10.26
C PHE A 148 -14.09 -5.24 11.31
N ALA A 149 -14.24 -3.96 10.95
CA ALA A 149 -14.71 -2.90 11.85
C ALA A 149 -16.09 -3.23 12.45
N SER A 150 -17.02 -3.74 11.64
CA SER A 150 -18.33 -4.20 12.11
C SER A 150 -18.22 -5.36 13.09
N GLN A 151 -17.47 -6.41 12.76
CA GLN A 151 -17.31 -7.58 13.63
C GLN A 151 -16.60 -7.23 14.94
N TRP A 152 -15.63 -6.31 14.87
CA TRP A 152 -14.92 -5.85 16.04
C TRP A 152 -15.84 -5.04 16.97
N SER A 153 -16.61 -4.10 16.43
CA SER A 153 -17.64 -3.36 17.17
C SER A 153 -18.64 -4.31 17.85
N GLU A 154 -19.12 -5.32 17.12
CA GLU A 154 -20.05 -6.31 17.67
C GLU A 154 -19.44 -7.15 18.78
N SER A 155 -18.20 -7.58 18.63
CA SER A 155 -17.50 -8.35 19.67
C SER A 155 -17.40 -7.57 21.00
N TRP A 156 -17.16 -6.25 20.92
CA TRP A 156 -17.04 -5.39 22.10
C TRP A 156 -18.40 -5.06 22.72
N GLU A 157 -19.44 -4.86 21.92
CA GLU A 157 -20.81 -4.72 22.43
C GLU A 157 -21.27 -6.01 23.14
N GLN A 158 -20.97 -7.18 22.56
CA GLN A 158 -21.27 -8.46 23.19
C GLN A 158 -20.51 -8.64 24.51
N ALA A 159 -19.25 -8.21 24.59
CA ALA A 159 -18.49 -8.21 25.84
C ALA A 159 -19.09 -7.26 26.89
N ALA A 160 -19.51 -6.06 26.47
CA ALA A 160 -20.16 -5.08 27.33
C ALA A 160 -21.49 -5.61 27.91
N THR A 161 -22.33 -6.21 27.08
CA THR A 161 -23.65 -6.70 27.49
C THR A 161 -23.58 -7.91 28.42
N LYS A 162 -22.60 -8.81 28.22
CA LYS A 162 -22.36 -9.99 29.05
C LYS A 162 -21.62 -9.70 30.36
N ALA A 163 -21.21 -8.46 30.62
CA ALA A 163 -20.47 -8.13 31.82
C ALA A 163 -21.27 -8.37 33.11
N SER A 164 -20.59 -8.94 34.12
CA SER A 164 -21.20 -9.48 35.35
C SER A 164 -21.76 -8.43 36.30
N SER A 165 -21.19 -7.22 36.32
CA SER A 165 -21.62 -6.13 37.18
C SER A 165 -21.84 -4.84 36.40
N THR A 166 -22.67 -3.95 36.96
CA THR A 166 -22.94 -2.62 36.38
C THR A 166 -21.65 -1.81 36.19
N CYS A 167 -20.68 -1.94 37.11
CA CYS A 167 -19.38 -1.28 36.99
C CYS A 167 -18.62 -1.73 35.74
N TRP A 168 -18.56 -3.05 35.48
CA TRP A 168 -17.92 -3.58 34.28
C TRP A 168 -18.66 -3.19 33.00
N LYS A 169 -19.99 -3.15 33.01
CA LYS A 169 -20.78 -2.64 31.87
C LYS A 169 -20.40 -1.20 31.54
N VAL A 170 -20.38 -0.32 32.54
CA VAL A 170 -20.00 1.08 32.37
C VAL A 170 -18.57 1.18 31.83
N SER A 171 -17.63 0.41 32.38
CA SER A 171 -16.23 0.41 31.93
C SER A 171 -16.10 0.03 30.44
N TRP A 172 -16.80 -1.00 29.98
CA TRP A 172 -16.80 -1.39 28.57
C TRP A 172 -17.36 -0.32 27.65
N TYR A 173 -18.50 0.28 27.98
CA TYR A 173 -19.07 1.36 27.18
C TYR A 173 -18.17 2.59 27.18
N SER A 174 -17.58 2.95 28.32
CA SER A 174 -16.58 4.02 28.40
C SER A 174 -15.38 3.73 27.50
N LEU A 175 -14.87 2.49 27.48
CA LEU A 175 -13.75 2.10 26.63
C LEU A 175 -14.10 2.21 25.13
N ILE A 176 -15.29 1.77 24.73
CA ILE A 176 -15.78 1.90 23.35
C ILE A 176 -15.81 3.38 22.93
N TRP A 177 -16.36 4.26 23.77
CA TRP A 177 -16.43 5.69 23.49
C TRP A 177 -15.06 6.36 23.45
N LEU A 178 -14.18 6.04 24.41
CA LEU A 178 -12.81 6.58 24.47
C LEU A 178 -12.00 6.18 23.25
N LEU A 179 -12.04 4.91 22.84
CA LEU A 179 -11.33 4.44 21.65
C LEU A 179 -11.90 5.08 20.38
N SER A 180 -13.22 5.15 20.24
CA SER A 180 -13.85 5.79 19.09
C SER A 180 -13.45 7.28 19.00
N GLY A 181 -13.46 7.98 20.13
CA GLY A 181 -13.02 9.38 20.21
C GLY A 181 -11.54 9.55 19.87
N LEU A 182 -10.67 8.63 20.33
CA LEU A 182 -9.25 8.64 20.00
C LEU A 182 -9.01 8.48 18.50
N ILE A 183 -9.68 7.52 17.85
CA ILE A 183 -9.54 7.28 16.41
C ILE A 183 -10.02 8.51 15.61
N LEU A 184 -11.15 9.12 16.01
CA LEU A 184 -11.64 10.35 15.37
C LEU A 184 -10.68 11.53 15.58
N ALA A 185 -10.09 11.67 16.77
CA ALA A 185 -9.12 12.73 17.06
C ALA A 185 -7.83 12.56 16.22
N VAL A 186 -7.31 11.33 16.12
CA VAL A 186 -6.17 11.01 15.24
C VAL A 186 -6.51 11.32 13.79
N THR A 187 -7.69 10.94 13.33
CA THR A 187 -8.15 11.22 11.96
C THR A 187 -8.23 12.72 11.68
N ALA A 188 -8.84 13.49 12.59
CA ALA A 188 -8.90 14.96 12.48
C ALA A 188 -7.51 15.60 12.48
N PHE A 189 -6.58 15.08 13.30
CA PHE A 189 -5.19 15.51 13.33
C PHE A 189 -4.47 15.20 12.01
N CYS A 190 -4.69 14.02 11.42
CA CYS A 190 -4.14 13.68 10.09
C CYS A 190 -4.67 14.62 9.00
N PHE A 191 -5.97 14.94 9.00
CA PHE A 191 -6.54 15.93 8.06
C PHE A 191 -5.94 17.33 8.25
N TYR A 192 -5.73 17.75 9.49
CA TYR A 192 -5.06 19.01 9.80
C TYR A 192 -3.62 19.03 9.25
N LEU A 193 -2.84 17.98 9.53
CA LEU A 193 -1.48 17.85 8.99
C LEU A 193 -1.46 17.81 7.46
N MET A 194 -2.42 17.13 6.82
CA MET A 194 -2.55 17.16 5.36
C MET A 194 -2.82 18.57 4.84
N GLY A 195 -3.68 19.35 5.50
CA GLY A 195 -3.90 20.75 5.15
C GLY A 195 -2.62 21.57 5.25
N VAL A 196 -1.90 21.46 6.37
CA VAL A 196 -0.65 22.20 6.57
C VAL A 196 0.40 21.79 5.53
N ILE A 197 0.62 20.49 5.34
CA ILE A 197 1.70 19.96 4.48
C ILE A 197 1.41 20.18 3.00
N PHE A 198 0.18 19.97 2.54
CA PHE A 198 -0.15 19.97 1.10
C PHE A 198 -0.83 21.24 0.59
N VAL A 199 -1.22 22.17 1.48
CA VAL A 199 -1.86 23.44 1.11
C VAL A 199 -1.06 24.64 1.62
N ASP A 200 -0.64 24.65 2.89
CA ASP A 200 0.03 25.82 3.49
C ASP A 200 1.55 25.83 3.27
N THR A 201 2.19 24.66 3.16
CA THR A 201 3.58 24.51 2.72
C THR A 201 3.62 23.87 1.34
N PRO A 202 3.54 24.65 0.24
CA PRO A 202 3.44 24.08 -1.10
C PRO A 202 4.76 23.43 -1.59
N SER A 203 5.75 23.31 -0.70
CA SER A 203 6.98 22.52 -0.85
C SER A 203 7.13 21.56 0.34
N GLY A 204 6.86 20.28 0.12
CA GLY A 204 7.77 19.30 0.71
C GLY A 204 9.15 19.58 0.11
N ALA A 205 10.15 19.92 0.94
CA ALA A 205 11.57 20.10 0.57
C ALA A 205 12.10 21.51 0.22
N THR A 206 11.73 22.58 0.93
CA THR A 206 12.60 23.77 1.03
C THR A 206 13.78 23.56 2.00
N GLU A 207 14.48 22.42 1.94
CA GLU A 207 15.87 22.27 2.41
C GLU A 207 16.57 21.16 1.60
N ALA A 208 16.75 21.40 0.31
CA ALA A 208 17.97 20.97 -0.38
C ALA A 208 18.38 22.13 -1.27
N LYS A 209 18.98 23.15 -0.64
CA LYS A 209 19.81 24.13 -1.35
C LYS A 209 21.05 23.38 -1.83
N LEU A 210 20.89 22.57 -2.87
CA LEU A 210 21.96 22.01 -3.65
C LEU A 210 22.33 23.12 -4.62
N ASP A 211 23.45 23.79 -4.36
CA ASP A 211 24.06 24.77 -5.28
C ASP A 211 24.44 24.02 -6.57
N ILE A 212 23.47 23.88 -7.49
CA ILE A 212 23.73 23.41 -8.84
C ILE A 212 23.98 24.64 -9.70
N SER A 213 25.27 24.83 -9.99
CA SER A 213 25.83 25.65 -11.06
C SER A 213 24.88 25.81 -12.26
N GLU A 214 24.67 27.07 -12.65
CA GLU A 214 24.22 27.57 -13.95
C GLU A 214 24.34 26.52 -15.09
N SER A 215 23.22 25.92 -15.52
CA SER A 215 22.99 25.47 -16.92
C SER A 215 21.77 24.56 -17.14
N ILE A 216 21.03 24.10 -16.12
CA ILE A 216 19.86 23.24 -16.37
C ILE A 216 18.58 24.08 -16.38
N GLN A 217 17.91 24.06 -17.54
CA GLN A 217 16.62 24.66 -17.81
C GLN A 217 15.63 24.36 -16.67
N GLU A 218 15.29 25.42 -15.94
CA GLU A 218 14.44 25.41 -14.76
C GLU A 218 13.04 24.95 -15.15
N TRP A 219 12.66 23.72 -14.77
CA TRP A 219 11.25 23.33 -14.71
C TRP A 219 10.64 24.11 -13.55
N GLN A 220 10.23 25.34 -13.84
CA GLN A 220 9.47 26.18 -12.92
C GLN A 220 8.09 25.53 -12.76
N ILE A 221 7.98 24.58 -11.83
CA ILE A 221 6.69 24.06 -11.40
C ILE A 221 5.93 25.26 -10.84
N ASP A 222 4.80 25.60 -11.44
CA ASP A 222 3.96 26.70 -11.00
C ASP A 222 3.28 26.30 -9.66
N ILE A 223 3.99 26.57 -8.57
CA ILE A 223 3.60 26.27 -7.18
C ILE A 223 2.46 27.21 -6.72
N SER A 224 1.98 28.10 -7.59
CA SER A 224 1.07 29.19 -7.20
C SER A 224 -0.37 28.77 -6.90
N ASN A 225 -0.80 27.53 -7.16
CA ASN A 225 -2.16 27.09 -6.84
C ASN A 225 -2.25 25.59 -6.53
N CYS A 226 -1.95 25.20 -5.29
CA CYS A 226 -2.36 23.90 -4.71
C CYS A 226 -3.89 23.82 -4.47
N GLU A 227 -4.70 24.55 -5.25
CA GLU A 227 -6.15 24.58 -5.16
C GLU A 227 -6.77 23.19 -5.32
N ILE A 228 -6.21 22.35 -6.19
CA ILE A 228 -6.68 20.97 -6.41
C ILE A 228 -6.53 20.14 -5.13
N ASN A 229 -5.37 20.22 -4.46
CA ASN A 229 -5.13 19.51 -3.19
C ASN A 229 -6.10 20.00 -2.11
N LYS A 230 -6.29 21.32 -2.02
CA LYS A 230 -7.24 21.95 -1.11
C LYS A 230 -8.67 21.42 -1.31
N TRP A 231 -9.16 21.42 -2.55
CA TRP A 231 -10.49 20.90 -2.87
C TRP A 231 -10.63 19.41 -2.57
N PHE A 232 -9.61 18.61 -2.86
CA PHE A 232 -9.62 17.17 -2.59
C PHE A 232 -9.70 16.87 -1.08
N ILE A 233 -8.91 17.59 -0.25
CA ILE A 233 -8.92 17.46 1.20
C ILE A 233 -10.27 17.89 1.77
N ILE A 234 -10.82 19.03 1.34
CA ILE A 234 -12.12 19.54 1.80
C ILE A 234 -13.24 18.56 1.45
N ALA A 235 -13.31 18.11 0.19
CA ALA A 235 -14.35 17.18 -0.27
C ALA A 235 -14.29 15.85 0.50
N SER A 236 -13.09 15.32 0.73
CA SER A 236 -12.87 14.10 1.51
C SER A 236 -13.29 14.28 2.97
N GLY A 237 -12.93 15.41 3.59
CA GLY A 237 -13.34 15.73 4.96
C GLY A 237 -14.86 15.83 5.12
N ILE A 238 -15.55 16.49 4.17
CA ILE A 238 -17.02 16.55 4.15
C ILE A 238 -17.62 15.16 4.03
N ALA A 239 -17.10 14.30 3.14
CA ALA A 239 -17.56 12.93 2.98
C ALA A 239 -17.41 12.11 4.28
N CYS A 240 -16.27 12.23 4.97
CA CYS A 240 -16.04 11.58 6.26
C CYS A 240 -17.04 12.04 7.34
N VAL A 241 -17.27 13.35 7.46
CA VAL A 241 -18.27 13.90 8.41
C VAL A 241 -19.67 13.42 8.06
N PHE A 242 -20.03 13.39 6.78
CA PHE A 242 -21.32 12.89 6.33
C PHE A 242 -21.53 11.42 6.68
N LEU A 243 -20.51 10.57 6.48
CA LEU A 243 -20.56 9.15 6.86
C LEU A 243 -20.70 8.95 8.36
N LEU A 244 -20.00 9.75 9.17
CA LEU A 244 -20.14 9.77 10.63
C LEU A 244 -21.57 10.17 11.06
N LEU A 245 -22.16 11.18 10.42
CA LEU A 245 -23.52 11.60 10.74
C LEU A 245 -24.53 10.52 10.39
N ILE A 246 -24.40 9.88 9.23
CA ILE A 246 -25.27 8.76 8.83
C ILE A 246 -25.14 7.57 9.78
N SER A 247 -23.94 7.26 10.26
CA SER A 247 -23.73 6.14 11.19
C SER A 247 -24.40 6.36 12.56
N LEU A 248 -24.60 7.63 12.95
CA LEU A 248 -25.26 8.05 14.18
C LEU A 248 -26.79 8.13 14.08
N LEU A 249 -27.36 8.24 12.87
CA LEU A 249 -28.80 8.37 12.69
C LEU A 249 -29.53 7.08 13.15
N PRO A 250 -30.56 7.19 14.01
CA PRO A 250 -31.35 6.04 14.41
C PRO A 250 -32.08 5.44 13.20
N CYS A 251 -32.15 4.12 13.11
CA CYS A 251 -32.99 3.47 12.12
C CYS A 251 -34.45 3.87 12.36
N GLY A 252 -35.12 4.34 11.30
CA GLY A 252 -36.57 4.55 11.33
C GLY A 252 -37.33 3.26 11.68
N SER A 253 -38.60 3.41 12.02
CA SER A 253 -39.53 2.41 12.59
C SER A 253 -39.70 1.07 11.83
N ARG A 254 -38.98 0.83 10.73
CA ARG A 254 -39.02 -0.41 9.93
C ARG A 254 -37.87 -1.39 10.20
N ALA A 255 -36.87 -1.05 11.02
CA ALA A 255 -35.80 -1.97 11.40
C ALA A 255 -35.99 -2.41 12.87
N PRO A 256 -36.36 -3.67 13.16
CA PRO A 256 -36.85 -4.08 14.48
C PRO A 256 -35.77 -4.23 15.56
N ARG A 257 -34.48 -4.05 15.24
CA ARG A 257 -33.38 -3.91 16.21
C ARG A 257 -32.30 -2.99 15.64
N ARG A 258 -31.65 -2.21 16.50
CA ARG A 258 -30.33 -1.64 16.20
C ARG A 258 -29.40 -2.84 15.98
N ASN A 259 -29.02 -3.09 14.73
CA ASN A 259 -28.02 -4.12 14.47
C ASN A 259 -26.70 -3.58 15.03
N SER A 260 -25.95 -4.43 15.73
CA SER A 260 -24.64 -4.10 16.32
C SER A 260 -23.63 -3.55 15.29
N THR A 261 -23.93 -3.77 14.00
CA THR A 261 -23.24 -3.30 12.80
C THR A 261 -23.44 -1.81 12.46
N ARG A 262 -23.85 -0.96 13.42
CA ARG A 262 -23.94 0.51 13.28
C ARG A 262 -23.51 1.19 14.57
N GLY A 263 -22.24 1.54 14.65
CA GLY A 263 -21.62 2.15 15.82
C GLY A 263 -20.55 3.18 15.43
N VAL A 264 -20.29 4.11 16.35
CA VAL A 264 -19.29 5.19 16.18
C VAL A 264 -17.91 4.61 15.87
N LEU A 265 -17.57 3.46 16.48
CA LEU A 265 -16.31 2.77 16.25
C LEU A 265 -16.12 2.33 14.79
N GLN A 266 -17.19 1.86 14.13
CA GLN A 266 -17.12 1.43 12.74
C GLN A 266 -16.98 2.60 11.78
N SER A 267 -17.62 3.74 12.05
CA SER A 267 -17.47 4.95 11.23
C SER A 267 -16.20 5.75 11.54
N ALA A 268 -15.60 5.52 12.70
CA ALA A 268 -14.33 6.14 13.09
C ALA A 268 -13.13 5.47 12.39
N LEU A 269 -13.20 4.15 12.19
CA LEU A 269 -12.25 3.36 11.40
C LEU A 269 -12.39 3.65 9.91
#